data_AF-A0A0M0WY19-F1
#
_entry.id   AF-A0A0M0WY19-F1
#
_cell.length_a   1.000
_cell.length_b   1.000
_cell.length_c   1.000
_cell.angle_alpha   90.00
_cell.angle_beta   90.00
_cell.angle_gamma   90.00
#
_symmetry.space_group_name_H-M   'P 1'
#
loop_
_entity.id
_entity.type
_entity.pdbx_description
1 polymer ?
#
loop_
_entity_poly.entity_id
_entity_poly.type
_entity_poly.pdbx_seq_one_letter_code
_entity_poly.pdbx_strand_id
1 'polypeptide(L)'
;MKTEIIITVVIILGMVILIDKIYGKINIENYSPIWEYFSKALLYGFIASVTLFYGKESLRDVNALEWAIIAVSAIEGTGNYINYVKESKRRKEEKRKT
;
A
#
# COMPACT_ATOMS: atom_id res chain seq x y z
N MET A 1 13.12 -23.53 -6.24
CA MET A 1 12.84 -23.21 -4.82
C MET A 1 13.94 -22.42 -4.10
N LYS A 2 15.12 -22.97 -3.75
CA LYS A 2 16.11 -22.23 -2.93
C LYS A 2 16.62 -20.94 -3.61
N THR A 3 16.89 -20.99 -4.91
CA THR A 3 17.38 -19.83 -5.69
C THR A 3 16.32 -18.72 -5.81
N GLU A 4 15.05 -19.08 -6.02
CA GLU A 4 13.94 -18.12 -6.12
C GLU A 4 13.70 -17.39 -4.79
N ILE A 5 13.82 -18.10 -3.66
CA ILE A 5 13.74 -17.51 -2.31
C ILE A 5 14.88 -16.51 -2.11
N ILE A 6 16.11 -16.86 -2.49
CA ILE A 6 17.27 -15.96 -2.37
C ILE A 6 17.07 -14.71 -3.23
N ILE A 7 16.65 -14.86 -4.49
CA ILE A 7 16.37 -13.73 -5.39
C ILE A 7 15.29 -12.82 -4.80
N THR A 8 14.21 -13.40 -4.26
CA THR A 8 13.12 -12.64 -3.65
C THR A 8 13.61 -11.83 -2.44
N VAL A 9 14.41 -12.44 -1.56
CA VAL A 9 14.99 -11.75 -0.39
C VAL A 9 15.91 -10.61 -0.81
N VAL A 10 16.75 -10.81 -1.84
CA VAL A 10 17.65 -9.77 -2.36
C VAL A 10 16.86 -8.59 -2.94
N ILE A 11 15.77 -8.86 -3.67
CA ILE A 11 14.89 -7.82 -4.22
C ILE A 11 14.22 -7.01 -3.09
N ILE A 12 13.71 -7.67 -2.05
CA ILE A 12 13.10 -7.01 -0.89
C ILE A 12 14.13 -6.13 -0.17
N LEU A 13 15.31 -6.66 0.13
CA LEU A 13 16.39 -5.89 0.77
C LEU A 13 16.83 -4.69 -0.07
N GLY A 14 16.94 -4.87 -1.39
CA GLY A 14 17.25 -3.79 -2.32
C GLY A 14 16.21 -2.67 -2.28
N MET A 15 14.92 -3.01 -2.26
CA MET A 15 13.84 -2.03 -2.13
C MET A 15 13.89 -1.28 -0.79
N VAL A 16 14.13 -1.98 0.32
CA VAL A 16 14.23 -1.35 1.65
C VAL A 16 15.35 -0.31 1.69
N ILE A 17 16.54 -0.63 1.17
CA ILE A 17 17.68 0.30 1.11
C ILE A 17 17.36 1.51 0.21
N LEU A 18 16.67 1.28 -0.90
CA LEU A 18 16.28 2.35 -1.83
C LEU A 18 15.30 3.31 -1.17
N ILE A 19 14.30 2.77 -0.46
CA ILE A 19 13.32 3.51 0.32
C ILE A 19 14.04 4.36 1.37
N ASP A 20 14.90 3.77 2.18
CA ASP A 20 15.65 4.49 3.23
C ASP A 20 16.45 5.67 2.65
N LYS A 21 17.15 5.47 1.53
CA LYS A 21 17.86 6.55 0.82
C LYS A 21 16.96 7.66 0.31
N ILE A 22 15.75 7.34 -0.15
CA ILE A 22 14.79 8.33 -0.65
C ILE A 22 14.22 9.12 0.53
N TYR A 23 13.79 8.42 1.58
CA TYR A 23 13.20 9.05 2.77
C TYR A 23 14.23 9.89 3.55
N GLY A 24 15.50 9.49 3.61
CA GLY A 24 16.56 10.30 4.24
C GLY A 24 16.91 11.60 3.49
N LYS A 25 16.54 11.71 2.21
CA LYS A 25 16.71 12.95 1.42
C LYS A 25 15.49 13.88 1.47
N ILE A 26 14.34 13.36 1.88
CA ILE A 26 13.11 14.15 2.03
C ILE A 26 13.10 14.66 3.46
N ASN A 27 12.84 15.95 3.67
CA ASN A 27 12.71 16.50 5.03
C ASN A 27 11.40 15.98 5.64
N ILE A 28 11.46 14.82 6.31
CA ILE A 28 10.31 14.04 6.79
C ILE A 28 9.46 14.86 7.77
N GLU A 29 10.05 15.84 8.44
CA GLU A 29 9.36 16.75 9.37
C GLU A 29 8.27 17.61 8.71
N ASN A 30 8.39 17.90 7.40
CA ASN A 30 7.40 18.66 6.61
C ASN A 30 6.69 17.79 5.56
N TYR A 31 7.00 16.49 5.51
CA TYR A 31 6.36 15.58 4.56
C TYR A 31 4.92 15.36 4.98
N SER A 32 3.97 15.73 4.13
CA SER A 32 2.59 15.36 4.39
C SER A 32 2.23 14.02 3.77
N PRO A 33 1.95 13.00 4.57
CA PRO A 33 1.74 11.63 4.09
C PRO A 33 0.38 11.46 3.40
N ILE A 34 -0.40 12.52 3.19
CA ILE A 34 -1.74 12.42 2.60
C ILE A 34 -1.73 11.76 1.22
N TRP A 35 -0.77 12.11 0.38
CA TRP A 35 -0.61 11.51 -0.95
C TRP A 35 -0.12 10.07 -0.87
N GLU A 36 0.69 9.74 0.12
CA GLU A 36 1.16 8.38 0.37
C GLU A 36 0.02 7.47 0.80
N TYR A 37 -0.77 7.90 1.78
CA TYR A 37 -1.96 7.18 2.24
C TYR A 37 -2.97 6.99 1.11
N PHE A 38 -3.22 8.03 0.32
CA PHE A 38 -4.11 7.92 -0.84
C PHE A 38 -3.57 6.92 -1.88
N SER A 39 -2.28 7.02 -2.23
CA SER A 39 -1.66 6.15 -3.23
C SER A 39 -1.61 4.69 -2.78
N LYS A 40 -1.31 4.43 -1.50
CA LYS A 40 -1.34 3.09 -0.91
C LYS A 40 -2.76 2.52 -0.90
N ALA A 41 -3.75 3.32 -0.51
CA ALA A 41 -5.16 2.90 -0.55
C ALA A 41 -5.59 2.48 -1.97
N LEU A 42 -5.24 3.29 -2.97
CA LEU A 42 -5.50 2.97 -4.38
C LEU A 42 -4.76 1.72 -4.84
N LEU A 43 -3.47 1.60 -4.52
CA LEU A 43 -2.64 0.46 -4.92
C LEU A 43 -3.20 -0.85 -4.36
N TYR A 44 -3.55 -0.89 -3.08
CA TYR A 44 -4.12 -2.08 -2.48
C TYR A 44 -5.53 -2.39 -3.01
N GLY A 45 -6.35 -1.37 -3.27
CA GLY A 45 -7.63 -1.56 -3.95
C GLY A 45 -7.47 -2.16 -5.35
N PHE A 46 -6.45 -1.70 -6.09
CA PHE A 46 -6.10 -2.24 -7.40
C PHE A 46 -5.61 -3.70 -7.30
N ILE A 47 -4.70 -4.02 -6.38
CA ILE A 47 -4.21 -5.38 -6.15
C ILE A 47 -5.39 -6.32 -5.83
N ALA A 48 -6.27 -5.93 -4.91
CA ALA A 48 -7.45 -6.71 -4.56
C ALA A 48 -8.34 -6.95 -5.78
N SER A 49 -8.62 -5.90 -6.57
CA SER A 49 -9.49 -5.99 -7.74
C SER A 49 -8.91 -6.87 -8.84
N VAL A 50 -7.62 -6.69 -9.18
CA VAL A 50 -6.94 -7.51 -10.18
C VAL A 50 -6.87 -8.97 -9.73
N THR A 51 -6.52 -9.22 -8.47
CA THR A 51 -6.45 -10.59 -7.93
C THR A 51 -7.81 -11.28 -7.94
N LEU A 52 -8.89 -10.52 -7.71
CA LEU A 52 -10.25 -11.05 -7.67
C LEU A 52 -10.84 -11.34 -9.06
N PHE A 53 -10.49 -10.55 -10.09
CA PHE A 53 -11.19 -10.58 -11.37
C PHE A 53 -10.33 -10.98 -12.58
N TYR A 54 -9.01 -10.80 -12.54
CA TYR A 54 -8.18 -11.02 -13.73
C TYR A 54 -8.07 -12.52 -14.07
N GLY A 55 -8.63 -12.89 -15.22
CA GLY A 55 -8.66 -14.28 -15.68
C GLY A 55 -9.59 -15.19 -14.87
N LYS A 56 -10.55 -14.63 -14.14
CA LYS A 56 -11.54 -15.37 -13.35
C LYS A 56 -12.93 -15.23 -13.98
N GLU A 57 -13.64 -16.35 -14.14
CA GLU A 57 -15.04 -16.35 -14.60
C GLU A 57 -16.02 -16.41 -13.42
N SER A 58 -15.55 -16.92 -12.28
CA SER A 58 -16.30 -17.03 -11.04
C SER A 58 -15.44 -16.75 -9.81
N LEU A 59 -16.06 -16.30 -8.71
CA LEU A 59 -15.42 -16.20 -7.39
C LEU A 59 -14.95 -17.56 -6.85
N ARG A 60 -15.48 -18.67 -7.38
CA ARG A 60 -15.03 -20.03 -7.05
C ARG A 60 -13.65 -20.35 -7.61
N ASP A 61 -13.18 -19.58 -8.60
CA ASP A 61 -11.87 -19.77 -9.24
C ASP A 61 -10.73 -19.10 -8.44
N VAL A 62 -11.07 -18.41 -7.36
CA VAL A 62 -10.13 -17.75 -6.46
C VAL A 62 -9.64 -18.76 -5.43
N ASN A 63 -8.36 -19.08 -5.48
CA ASN A 63 -7.75 -20.05 -4.57
C ASN A 63 -7.46 -19.43 -3.18
N ALA A 64 -7.07 -20.27 -2.22
CA ALA A 64 -6.84 -19.82 -0.84
C ALA A 64 -5.73 -18.75 -0.71
N LEU A 65 -4.69 -18.82 -1.52
CA LEU A 65 -3.60 -17.83 -1.52
C LEU A 65 -4.08 -16.49 -2.06
N GLU A 66 -4.84 -16.50 -3.16
CA GLU A 66 -5.44 -15.31 -3.74
C GLU A 66 -6.41 -14.64 -2.75
N TRP A 67 -7.22 -15.41 -2.03
CA TRP A 67 -8.07 -14.90 -0.95
C TRP A 67 -7.27 -14.25 0.18
N ALA A 68 -6.12 -14.81 0.54
CA ALA A 68 -5.23 -14.21 1.53
C ALA A 68 -4.67 -12.86 1.04
N ILE A 69 -4.26 -12.78 -0.23
CA ILE A 69 -3.78 -11.54 -0.86
C ILE A 69 -4.90 -10.48 -0.88
N ILE A 70 -6.12 -10.88 -1.25
CA ILE A 70 -7.30 -10.00 -1.26
C ILE A 70 -7.59 -9.48 0.16
N ALA A 71 -7.55 -10.34 1.17
CA ALA A 71 -7.81 -9.97 2.56
C ALA A 71 -6.78 -8.96 3.09
N VAL A 72 -5.48 -9.23 2.89
CA VAL A 72 -4.41 -8.31 3.30
C VAL A 72 -4.55 -6.98 2.56
N SER A 73 -4.81 -7.01 1.27
CA SER A 73 -5.00 -5.80 0.46
C SER A 73 -6.21 -4.99 0.93
N ALA A 74 -7.32 -5.64 1.29
CA ALA A 74 -8.50 -4.95 1.82
C ALA A 74 -8.21 -4.27 3.16
N ILE A 75 -7.50 -4.96 4.08
CA ILE A 75 -7.12 -4.43 5.40
C ILE A 75 -6.18 -3.22 5.23
N GLU A 76 -5.10 -3.40 4.48
CA GLU A 76 -4.09 -2.37 4.24
C GLU A 76 -4.65 -1.16 3.48
N GLY A 77 -5.45 -1.42 2.43
CA GLY A 77 -6.11 -0.37 1.65
C GLY A 77 -7.06 0.46 2.50
N THR A 78 -7.86 -0.20 3.35
CA THR A 78 -8.79 0.46 4.27
C THR A 78 -8.04 1.27 5.32
N GLY A 79 -7.00 0.71 5.94
CA GLY A 79 -6.17 1.41 6.93
C GLY A 79 -5.53 2.67 6.36
N ASN A 80 -5.00 2.60 5.14
CA ASN A 80 -4.44 3.75 4.44
C ASN A 80 -5.52 4.79 4.10
N TYR A 81 -6.72 4.37 3.67
CA TYR A 81 -7.82 5.31 3.44
C TYR A 81 -8.26 6.04 4.71
N ILE A 82 -8.34 5.35 5.84
CA ILE A 82 -8.65 5.96 7.14
C ILE A 82 -7.61 7.03 7.50
N ASN A 83 -6.32 6.72 7.32
CA ASN A 83 -5.24 7.66 7.57
C ASN A 83 -5.29 8.88 6.64
N TYR A 84 -5.60 8.66 5.36
CA TYR A 84 -5.84 9.74 4.40
C TYR A 84 -6.97 10.67 4.87
N VAL A 85 -8.12 10.12 5.29
CA VAL A 85 -9.26 10.92 5.78
C VAL A 85 -8.90 11.69 7.04
N LYS A 86 -8.21 11.05 8.00
CA LYS A 86 -7.78 11.69 9.25
C LYS A 86 -6.85 12.88 8.97
N GLU A 87 -5.86 12.69 8.10
CA GLU A 87 -4.91 13.72 7.71
C GLU A 87 -5.59 14.85 6.91
N SER A 88 -6.53 14.52 6.03
CA SER A 88 -7.33 15.50 5.29
C SER A 88 -8.17 16.39 6.22
N LYS A 89 -8.78 15.81 7.26
CA LYS A 89 -9.54 16.57 8.27
C LYS A 89 -8.61 17.48 9.08
N ARG A 90 -7.49 16.96 9.58
CA ARG A 90 -6.49 17.75 10.33
C ARG A 90 -6.04 18.99 9.57
N ARG A 91 -5.71 18.83 8.28
CA ARG A 91 -5.30 19.94 7.40
C ARG A 91 -6.39 20.98 7.19
N LYS A 92 -7.65 20.57 7.09
CA LYS A 92 -8.79 21.50 6.97
C LYS A 92 -8.99 22.30 8.26
N GLU A 93 -8.74 21.70 9.42
CA GLU A 93 -8.82 22.38 10.71
C GLU A 93 -7.68 23.38 10.90
N GLU A 94 -6.45 23.02 10.53
CA GLU A 94 -5.29 23.93 10.56
C GLU A 94 -5.51 25.16 9.68
N LYS A 95 -5.99 24.96 8.44
CA LYS A 95 -6.34 26.06 7.53
C LYS A 95 -7.47 26.96 8.03
N ARG A 96 -8.32 26.49 8.94
CA ARG A 96 -9.39 27.32 9.55
C ARG A 96 -8.91 28.15 10.74
N LYS A 97 -7.77 27.78 11.33
CA LYS A 97 -7.15 28.48 12.48
C LYS A 97 -6.10 29.52 12.04
N THR A 98 -5.78 29.56 10.76
CA THR A 98 -4.83 30.50 10.15
C THR A 98 -5.61 31.54 9.36
#